data_AF-A0A0D5A1I7-F1
#
_entry.id   AF-A0A0D5A1I7-F1
#
_cell.length_a   1.000
_cell.length_b   1.000
_cell.length_c   1.000
_cell.angle_alpha   90.00
_cell.angle_beta   90.00
_cell.angle_gamma   90.00
#
_symmetry.space_group_name_H-M   'P 1'
#
loop_
_entity.id
_entity.type
_entity.pdbx_description
1 polymer ?
#
loop_
_entity_poly.entity_id
_entity_poly.type
_entity_poly.pdbx_seq_one_letter_code
_entity_poly.pdbx_strand_id
1 'polypeptide(L)'
;MSLAFGLGQATQPPQPIKEEYRVPYKDAAKQKAAQALWFQRKKADPEAYRRRLEDARNLKDRIRQVKIEEGTHRSVASKKRKSNNELVANLIAEAKTNGCIRCDEVDHACLDFHHKDPVDKLFGIAVGRRKEMSVELIRAEIAKCVVFCKNCHSKFHAGRFTIEEV
;
A
#
# COMPACT_ATOMS: atom_id res chain seq x y z
N MET A 1 20.19 -42.21 19.99
CA MET A 1 20.58 -40.82 19.69
C MET A 1 19.50 -39.90 20.24
N SER A 2 19.66 -39.44 21.48
CA SER A 2 18.69 -38.56 22.15
C SER A 2 18.98 -37.11 21.77
N LEU A 3 18.06 -36.48 21.04
CA LEU A 3 18.07 -35.05 20.76
C LEU A 3 17.65 -34.31 22.04
N ALA A 4 18.61 -33.71 22.72
CA ALA A 4 18.34 -32.82 23.84
C ALA A 4 17.72 -31.52 23.30
N PHE A 5 16.43 -31.32 23.59
CA PHE A 5 15.75 -30.04 23.39
C PHE A 5 16.44 -28.99 24.28
N GLY A 6 17.11 -28.02 23.63
CA GLY A 6 17.72 -26.89 24.31
C GLY A 6 16.68 -26.10 25.08
N LEU A 7 16.81 -26.07 26.40
CA LEU A 7 16.04 -25.20 27.27
C LEU A 7 16.28 -23.75 26.84
N GLY A 8 15.25 -23.12 26.25
CA GLY A 8 15.26 -21.71 25.92
C GLY A 8 15.62 -20.90 27.16
N GLN A 9 16.75 -20.22 27.13
CA GLN A 9 17.22 -19.41 28.24
C GLN A 9 16.15 -18.36 28.54
N ALA A 10 15.73 -18.29 29.80
CA ALA A 10 14.85 -17.23 30.29
C ALA A 10 15.55 -15.90 29.99
N THR A 11 14.98 -15.11 29.08
CA THR A 11 15.50 -13.79 28.77
C THR A 11 15.43 -12.95 30.02
N GLN A 12 16.55 -12.36 30.43
CA GLN A 12 16.56 -11.46 31.58
C GLN A 12 15.57 -10.32 31.35
N PRO A 13 14.85 -9.89 32.41
CA PRO A 13 13.98 -8.73 32.30
C PRO A 13 14.79 -7.52 31.81
N PRO A 14 14.20 -6.69 30.93
CA PRO A 14 14.89 -5.53 30.40
C PRO A 14 15.37 -4.64 31.54
N GLN A 15 16.64 -4.25 31.46
CA GLN A 15 17.25 -3.37 32.45
C GLN A 15 16.50 -2.02 32.47
N PRO A 16 16.37 -1.37 33.64
CA PRO A 16 15.74 -0.06 33.72
C PRO A 16 16.50 0.95 32.85
N ILE A 17 15.75 1.84 32.19
CA ILE A 17 16.34 2.92 31.41
C ILE A 17 17.25 3.77 32.31
N LYS A 18 18.46 4.08 31.83
CA LYS A 18 19.36 4.96 32.60
C LYS A 18 18.74 6.35 32.70
N GLU A 19 18.93 7.01 33.84
CA GLU A 19 18.35 8.33 34.13
C GLU A 19 18.78 9.39 33.10
N GLU A 20 20.02 9.30 32.59
CA GLU A 20 20.54 10.16 31.51
C GLU A 20 19.79 10.05 30.18
N TYR A 21 19.06 8.96 29.95
CA TYR A 21 18.20 8.74 28.78
C TYR A 21 16.72 9.01 29.07
N ARG A 22 16.39 9.46 30.29
CA ARG A 22 15.03 9.80 30.67
C ARG A 22 14.68 11.16 30.09
N VAL A 23 13.91 11.15 29.01
CA VAL A 23 13.35 12.38 28.44
C VAL A 23 12.44 13.03 29.50
N PRO A 24 12.61 14.32 29.82
CA PRO A 24 11.74 15.00 30.79
C PRO A 24 10.29 14.88 30.36
N TYR A 25 9.48 14.09 31.09
CA TYR A 25 8.05 14.05 30.86
C TYR A 25 7.47 15.43 31.19
N LYS A 26 6.46 15.87 30.42
CA LYS A 26 5.72 17.12 30.66
C LYS A 26 5.52 17.33 32.16
N ASP A 27 5.99 18.47 32.66
CA ASP A 27 5.96 18.87 34.07
C ASP A 27 4.61 18.52 34.73
N ALA A 28 4.64 17.58 35.67
CA ALA A 28 3.44 17.02 36.29
C ALA A 28 2.64 18.07 37.08
N ALA A 29 3.32 19.04 37.70
CA ALA A 29 2.66 20.13 38.41
C ALA A 29 1.92 21.05 37.42
N LYS A 30 2.55 21.37 36.29
CA LYS A 30 1.90 22.14 35.20
C LYS A 30 0.70 21.41 34.61
N GLN A 31 0.79 20.09 34.42
CA GLN A 31 -0.34 19.28 33.96
C GLN A 31 -1.52 19.33 34.93
N LYS A 32 -1.24 19.13 36.23
CA LYS A 32 -2.27 19.16 37.27
C LYS A 32 -2.94 20.54 37.36
N ALA A 33 -2.16 21.62 37.28
CA ALA A 33 -2.68 22.98 37.23
C ALA A 33 -3.55 23.23 35.99
N ALA A 34 -3.09 22.81 34.81
CA ALA A 34 -3.85 22.95 33.57
C ALA A 34 -5.17 22.16 33.61
N GLN A 35 -5.16 20.96 34.20
CA GLN A 35 -6.36 20.14 34.36
C GLN A 35 -7.36 20.79 35.34
N ALA A 36 -6.89 21.33 36.46
CA ALA A 36 -7.72 22.06 37.42
C ALA A 36 -8.36 23.31 36.77
N LEU A 37 -7.58 24.09 36.03
CA LEU A 37 -8.06 25.25 35.27
C LEU A 37 -9.10 24.84 34.21
N TRP A 38 -8.89 23.72 33.51
CA TRP A 38 -9.88 23.19 32.56
C TRP A 38 -11.20 22.84 33.24
N PHE A 39 -11.16 22.16 34.40
CA PHE A 39 -12.35 21.84 35.19
C PHE A 39 -13.07 23.09 35.69
N GLN A 40 -12.34 24.09 36.18
CA GLN A 40 -12.89 25.36 36.62
C GLN A 40 -13.58 26.10 35.47
N ARG A 41 -12.92 26.25 34.32
CA ARG A 41 -13.50 26.90 33.13
C ARG A 41 -14.74 26.18 32.61
N LYS A 42 -14.76 24.84 32.67
CA LYS A 42 -15.93 24.04 32.30
C LYS A 42 -17.12 24.28 33.24
N LYS A 43 -16.88 24.42 34.55
CA LYS A 43 -17.93 24.72 35.54
C LYS A 43 -18.42 26.16 35.46
N ALA A 44 -17.54 27.11 35.14
CA ALA A 44 -17.86 28.53 35.07
C ALA A 44 -18.87 28.86 33.96
N ASP A 45 -18.75 28.22 32.79
CA ASP A 45 -19.71 28.35 31.69
C ASP A 45 -19.93 27.01 30.98
N PRO A 46 -20.91 26.21 31.43
CA PRO A 46 -21.26 24.94 30.82
C PRO A 46 -21.77 25.10 29.38
N GLU A 47 -22.40 26.21 29.04
CA GLU A 47 -23.01 26.43 27.72
C GLU A 47 -21.96 26.73 26.66
N ALA A 48 -21.01 27.62 26.94
CA ALA A 48 -19.85 27.81 26.08
C ALA A 48 -18.99 26.55 25.96
N TYR A 49 -18.92 25.71 26.99
CA TYR A 49 -18.26 24.41 26.88
C TYR A 49 -19.02 23.47 25.93
N ARG A 50 -20.35 23.36 26.03
CA ARG A 50 -21.18 22.56 25.11
C ARG A 50 -21.03 23.00 23.66
N ARG A 51 -21.14 24.31 23.39
CA ARG A 51 -20.96 24.88 22.04
C ARG A 51 -19.60 24.53 21.44
N ARG A 52 -18.51 24.66 22.21
CA ARG A 52 -17.16 24.26 21.74
C ARG A 52 -17.06 22.78 21.35
N LEU A 53 -17.74 21.88 22.08
CA LEU A 53 -17.74 20.46 21.73
C LEU A 53 -18.51 20.20 20.44
N GLU A 54 -19.64 20.89 20.27
CA GLU A 54 -20.43 20.84 19.04
C GLU A 54 -19.64 21.38 17.85
N ASP A 55 -18.99 22.54 17.98
CA ASP A 55 -18.11 23.10 16.95
C ASP A 55 -16.98 22.14 16.56
N ALA A 56 -16.34 21.49 17.54
CA ALA A 56 -15.30 20.51 17.31
C ALA A 56 -15.82 19.27 16.57
N ARG A 57 -17.04 18.82 16.89
CA ARG A 57 -17.73 17.74 16.17
C ARG A 57 -18.06 18.16 14.74
N ASN A 58 -18.67 19.32 14.56
CA ASN A 58 -19.03 19.88 13.25
C ASN A 58 -17.80 20.09 12.38
N LEU A 59 -16.68 20.53 12.94
CA LEU A 59 -15.39 20.62 12.23
C LEU A 59 -14.91 19.24 11.77
N LYS A 60 -14.96 18.22 12.64
CA LYS A 60 -14.61 16.84 12.25
C LYS A 60 -15.52 16.31 11.14
N ASP A 61 -16.82 16.57 11.22
CA ASP A 61 -17.79 16.15 10.22
C ASP A 61 -17.55 16.87 8.88
N ARG A 62 -17.27 18.18 8.89
CA ARG A 62 -16.86 18.92 7.68
C ARG A 62 -15.58 18.36 7.06
N ILE A 63 -14.53 18.13 7.85
CA ILE A 63 -13.29 17.52 7.35
C ILE A 63 -13.56 16.14 6.75
N ARG A 64 -14.45 15.35 7.36
CA ARG A 64 -14.86 14.05 6.82
C ARG A 64 -15.58 14.20 5.48
N GLN A 65 -16.50 15.14 5.35
CA GLN A 65 -17.22 15.38 4.09
C GLN A 65 -16.29 15.87 2.99
N VAL A 66 -15.42 16.84 3.27
CA VAL A 66 -14.38 17.29 2.31
C VAL A 66 -13.56 16.10 1.82
N LYS A 67 -13.12 15.21 2.72
CA LYS A 67 -12.39 13.99 2.31
C LYS A 67 -13.24 13.04 1.45
N ILE A 68 -14.55 12.96 1.68
CA ILE A 68 -15.45 12.12 0.86
C ILE A 68 -15.58 12.73 -0.54
N GLU A 69 -15.81 14.04 -0.63
CA GLU A 69 -15.95 14.81 -1.87
C GLU A 69 -14.67 14.77 -2.71
N GLU A 70 -13.51 14.96 -2.09
CA GLU A 70 -12.20 14.80 -2.72
C GLU A 70 -11.87 13.32 -3.04
N GLY A 71 -12.68 12.37 -2.55
CA GLY A 71 -12.46 10.94 -2.72
C GLY A 71 -11.28 10.36 -1.92
N THR A 72 -10.66 11.14 -1.03
CA THR A 72 -9.52 10.75 -0.18
C THR A 72 -9.95 10.02 1.09
N HIS A 73 -11.25 10.03 1.43
CA HIS A 73 -11.78 9.28 2.56
C HIS A 73 -11.53 7.79 2.38
N ARG A 74 -11.00 7.12 3.41
CA ARG A 74 -10.52 5.73 3.36
C ARG A 74 -11.51 4.77 2.69
N SER A 75 -12.79 4.85 2.99
CA SER A 75 -13.82 3.99 2.41
C SER A 75 -14.03 4.23 0.90
N VAL A 76 -14.06 5.50 0.47
CA VAL A 76 -14.20 5.89 -0.94
C VAL A 76 -12.94 5.50 -1.71
N ALA A 77 -11.77 5.88 -1.21
CA ALA A 77 -10.49 5.49 -1.77
C ALA A 77 -10.32 3.95 -1.83
N SER A 78 -10.80 3.21 -0.84
CA SER A 78 -10.74 1.73 -0.85
C SER A 78 -11.65 1.12 -1.92
N LYS A 79 -12.86 1.64 -2.10
CA LYS A 79 -13.78 1.19 -3.16
C LYS A 79 -13.18 1.47 -4.54
N LYS A 80 -12.66 2.68 -4.75
CA LYS A 80 -11.98 3.06 -6.00
C LYS A 80 -10.77 2.18 -6.30
N ARG A 81 -9.93 1.91 -5.29
CA ARG A 81 -8.78 1.00 -5.41
C ARG A 81 -9.19 -0.42 -5.79
N LYS A 82 -10.22 -0.97 -5.15
CA LYS A 82 -10.75 -2.30 -5.49
C LYS A 82 -11.20 -2.36 -6.94
N SER A 83 -12.03 -1.40 -7.37
CA SER A 83 -12.51 -1.33 -8.76
C SER A 83 -11.37 -1.17 -9.76
N ASN A 84 -10.38 -0.30 -9.49
CA ASN A 84 -9.21 -0.15 -10.35
C ASN A 84 -8.40 -1.45 -10.44
N ASN A 85 -8.15 -2.12 -9.31
CA ASN A 85 -7.42 -3.37 -9.28
C ASN A 85 -8.12 -4.49 -10.07
N GLU A 86 -9.45 -4.54 -10.04
CA GLU A 86 -10.26 -5.47 -10.85
C GLU A 86 -10.13 -5.17 -12.35
N LEU A 87 -10.26 -3.91 -12.75
CA LEU A 87 -10.08 -3.49 -14.16
C LEU A 87 -8.69 -3.83 -14.69
N VAL A 88 -7.65 -3.55 -13.89
CA VAL A 88 -6.26 -3.86 -14.25
C VAL A 88 -6.03 -5.37 -14.30
N ALA A 89 -6.61 -6.15 -13.39
CA ALA A 89 -6.50 -7.61 -13.41
C ALA A 89 -7.14 -8.20 -14.68
N ASN A 90 -8.33 -7.72 -15.05
CA ASN A 90 -9.02 -8.15 -16.27
C ASN A 90 -8.22 -7.77 -17.52
N LEU A 91 -7.71 -6.54 -17.59
CA LEU A 91 -6.85 -6.08 -18.68
C LEU A 91 -5.60 -6.96 -18.86
N ILE A 92 -4.95 -7.33 -17.76
CA ILE A 92 -3.78 -8.22 -17.78
C ILE A 92 -4.17 -9.63 -18.24
N ALA A 93 -5.33 -10.13 -17.82
CA ALA A 93 -5.84 -11.44 -18.22
C ALA A 93 -6.20 -11.48 -19.72
N GLU A 94 -6.89 -10.45 -20.22
CA GLU A 94 -7.23 -10.29 -21.65
C GLU A 94 -5.96 -10.27 -22.50
N ALA A 95 -4.94 -9.50 -22.09
CA ALA A 95 -3.68 -9.42 -22.82
C ALA A 95 -2.89 -10.75 -22.84
N LYS A 96 -3.19 -11.67 -21.91
CA LYS A 96 -2.57 -13.00 -21.82
C LYS A 96 -3.38 -14.12 -22.50
N THR A 97 -4.59 -13.82 -22.99
CA THR A 97 -5.52 -14.85 -23.50
C THR A 97 -4.96 -15.62 -24.70
N ASN A 98 -4.10 -15.00 -25.52
CA ASN A 98 -3.48 -15.65 -26.67
C ASN A 98 -2.31 -16.59 -26.31
N GLY A 99 -1.94 -16.69 -25.03
CA GLY A 99 -0.82 -17.53 -24.58
C GLY A 99 0.56 -16.96 -24.91
N CYS A 100 1.56 -17.83 -24.85
CA CYS A 100 2.92 -17.52 -25.26
C CYS A 100 2.99 -17.43 -26.79
N ILE A 101 3.55 -16.35 -27.32
CA ILE A 101 3.67 -16.17 -28.79
C ILE A 101 4.54 -17.26 -29.46
N ARG A 102 5.43 -17.93 -28.71
CA ARG A 102 6.36 -18.94 -29.24
C ARG A 102 5.92 -20.40 -29.07
N CYS A 103 5.08 -20.70 -28.09
CA CYS A 103 4.75 -22.09 -27.75
C CYS A 103 3.33 -22.19 -27.22
N ASP A 104 2.80 -23.41 -27.12
CA ASP A 104 1.40 -23.66 -26.74
C ASP A 104 1.08 -23.46 -25.24
N GLU A 105 1.94 -22.72 -24.53
CA GLU A 105 1.70 -22.42 -23.11
C GLU A 105 0.62 -21.34 -23.01
N VAL A 106 -0.46 -21.67 -22.30
CA VAL A 106 -1.63 -20.80 -22.12
C VAL A 106 -1.93 -20.50 -20.65
N ASP A 107 -1.26 -21.18 -19.71
CA ASP A 107 -1.45 -20.91 -18.29
C ASP A 107 -0.97 -19.50 -17.93
N HIS A 108 -1.91 -18.64 -17.54
CA HIS A 108 -1.67 -17.26 -17.15
C HIS A 108 -0.58 -17.09 -16.08
N ALA A 109 -0.40 -18.07 -15.20
CA ALA A 109 0.62 -18.05 -14.14
C ALA A 109 2.04 -18.27 -14.68
N CYS A 110 2.16 -18.90 -15.86
CA CYS A 110 3.40 -19.17 -16.56
C CYS A 110 3.80 -18.08 -17.55
N LEU A 111 2.89 -17.14 -17.87
CA LEU A 111 3.10 -16.07 -18.85
C LEU A 111 3.65 -14.78 -18.20
N ASP A 112 4.57 -14.13 -18.91
CA ASP A 112 5.17 -12.85 -18.55
C ASP A 112 5.18 -11.88 -19.74
N PHE A 113 5.10 -10.59 -19.44
CA PHE A 113 5.21 -9.52 -20.44
C PHE A 113 6.67 -9.16 -20.69
N HIS A 114 7.10 -9.33 -21.93
CA HIS A 114 8.38 -8.89 -22.42
C HIS A 114 8.21 -7.60 -23.23
N HIS A 115 9.00 -6.56 -22.95
CA HIS A 115 8.91 -5.30 -23.68
C HIS A 115 9.69 -5.43 -24.98
N LYS A 116 9.09 -5.08 -26.12
CA LYS A 116 9.74 -5.17 -27.43
C LYS A 116 11.01 -4.32 -27.50
N ASP A 117 10.94 -3.11 -26.96
CA ASP A 117 12.07 -2.21 -26.78
C ASP A 117 12.19 -1.83 -25.29
N PRO A 118 13.32 -2.12 -24.63
CA PRO A 118 13.54 -1.73 -23.24
C PRO A 118 13.67 -0.21 -23.03
N VAL A 119 13.97 0.58 -24.06
CA VAL A 119 14.09 2.05 -23.98
C VAL A 119 12.72 2.72 -23.86
N ASP A 120 11.70 2.17 -24.52
CA ASP A 120 10.33 2.69 -24.51
C ASP A 120 9.52 2.31 -23.26
N LYS A 121 10.11 1.48 -22.39
CA LYS A 121 9.51 1.02 -21.15
C LYS A 121 9.50 2.13 -20.10
N LEU A 122 8.33 2.39 -19.55
CA LEU A 122 8.16 3.25 -18.38
C LEU A 122 8.23 2.45 -17.08
N PHE A 123 7.66 1.23 -17.05
CA PHE A 123 7.62 0.39 -15.85
C PHE A 123 7.31 -1.07 -16.16
N GLY A 124 7.58 -1.99 -15.23
CA GLY A 124 7.11 -3.37 -15.37
C GLY A 124 5.61 -3.48 -15.08
N ILE A 125 4.85 -4.23 -15.88
CA ILE A 125 3.38 -4.37 -15.73
C ILE A 125 2.96 -4.78 -14.30
N ALA A 126 3.69 -5.73 -13.69
CA ALA A 126 3.45 -6.13 -12.30
C ALA A 126 3.70 -4.99 -11.28
N VAL A 127 4.66 -4.12 -11.55
CA VAL A 127 4.95 -2.93 -10.74
C VAL A 127 3.83 -1.89 -10.91
N GLY A 128 3.36 -1.67 -12.14
CA GLY A 128 2.24 -0.75 -12.42
C GLY A 128 0.97 -1.14 -11.66
N ARG A 129 0.62 -2.43 -11.67
CA ARG A 129 -0.50 -2.97 -10.89
C ARG A 129 -0.29 -2.77 -9.38
N ARG A 130 0.90 -3.09 -8.85
CA ARG A 130 1.20 -2.95 -7.41
C ARG A 130 1.15 -1.49 -6.93
N LYS A 131 1.59 -0.56 -7.79
CA LYS A 131 1.59 0.88 -7.50
C LYS A 131 0.23 1.55 -7.80
N GLU A 132 -0.81 0.76 -8.09
CA GLU A 132 -2.17 1.25 -8.36
C GLU A 132 -2.21 2.34 -9.45
N MET A 133 -1.38 2.19 -10.49
CA MET A 133 -1.38 3.11 -11.64
C MET A 133 -2.73 3.07 -12.39
N SER A 134 -3.01 4.12 -13.18
CA SER A 134 -4.25 4.18 -13.94
C SER A 134 -4.36 3.05 -14.97
N VAL A 135 -5.58 2.61 -15.24
CA VAL A 135 -5.87 1.54 -16.23
C VAL A 135 -5.30 1.91 -17.59
N GLU A 136 -5.43 3.17 -17.99
CA GLU A 136 -4.99 3.68 -19.29
C GLU A 136 -3.47 3.61 -19.43
N LEU A 137 -2.73 3.95 -18.38
CA LEU A 137 -1.28 3.90 -18.38
C LEU A 137 -0.78 2.46 -18.47
N ILE A 138 -1.40 1.54 -17.72
CA ILE A 138 -1.06 0.11 -17.79
C ILE A 138 -1.41 -0.46 -19.16
N ARG A 139 -2.55 -0.08 -19.74
CA ARG A 139 -2.95 -0.48 -21.10
C ARG A 139 -1.94 -0.02 -22.14
N ALA A 140 -1.50 1.24 -22.07
CA ALA A 140 -0.49 1.78 -22.97
C ALA A 140 0.85 1.03 -22.85
N GLU A 141 1.25 0.65 -21.63
CA GLU A 141 2.48 -0.11 -21.42
C GLU A 141 2.37 -1.57 -21.91
N ILE A 142 1.22 -2.22 -21.69
CA ILE A 142 0.95 -3.57 -22.21
C ILE A 142 1.04 -3.62 -23.74
N ALA A 143 0.58 -2.57 -24.44
CA ALA A 143 0.65 -2.51 -25.91
C ALA A 143 2.08 -2.51 -26.47
N LYS A 144 3.07 -2.17 -25.65
CA LYS A 144 4.51 -2.23 -25.99
C LYS A 144 5.11 -3.62 -25.75
N CYS A 145 4.35 -4.53 -25.14
CA CYS A 145 4.82 -5.84 -24.74
C CYS A 145 4.40 -6.94 -25.74
N VAL A 146 5.15 -8.03 -25.72
CA VAL A 146 4.76 -9.36 -26.22
C VAL A 146 4.66 -10.31 -25.03
N VAL A 147 3.90 -11.39 -25.18
CA VAL A 147 3.69 -12.36 -24.11
C VAL A 147 4.53 -13.61 -24.37
N PHE A 148 5.39 -13.95 -23.41
CA PHE A 148 6.17 -15.19 -23.41
C PHE A 148 5.88 -15.99 -22.15
N CYS A 149 5.93 -17.32 -22.23
CA CYS A 149 6.05 -18.12 -21.01
C CYS A 149 7.45 -17.94 -20.38
N LYS A 150 7.59 -18.19 -19.08
CA LYS A 150 8.86 -18.04 -18.34
C LYS A 150 10.05 -18.74 -19.01
N ASN A 151 9.82 -19.92 -19.57
CA ASN A 151 10.86 -20.70 -20.25
C ASN A 151 11.29 -20.03 -21.58
N CYS A 152 10.34 -19.63 -22.41
CA CYS A 152 10.61 -18.92 -23.67
C CYS A 152 11.23 -17.54 -23.40
N HIS A 153 10.74 -16.82 -22.40
CA HIS A 153 11.28 -15.53 -21.98
C HIS A 153 12.76 -15.65 -21.54
N SER A 154 13.10 -16.68 -20.76
CA SER A 154 14.48 -16.93 -20.34
C SER A 154 15.38 -17.29 -21.52
N LYS A 155 14.88 -18.11 -22.46
CA LYS A 155 15.60 -18.47 -23.70
C LYS A 155 15.83 -17.25 -24.59
N PHE A 156 14.85 -16.34 -24.69
CA PHE A 156 14.98 -15.07 -25.41
C PHE A 156 16.12 -14.23 -24.80
N HIS A 157 16.09 -14.01 -23.48
CA HIS A 157 17.16 -13.29 -22.79
C HIS A 157 18.54 -13.94 -22.91
N ALA A 158 18.58 -15.27 -23.06
CA ALA A 158 19.81 -16.02 -23.31
C ALA A 158 20.25 -16.01 -24.80
N GLY A 159 19.60 -15.24 -25.66
CA GLY A 159 19.94 -15.11 -27.09
C GLY A 159 19.68 -16.38 -27.90
N ARG A 160 18.76 -17.24 -27.46
CA ARG A 160 18.43 -18.49 -28.18
C ARG A 160 17.49 -18.26 -29.37
N PHE A 161 16.89 -17.08 -29.45
CA PHE A 161 16.06 -16.61 -30.55
C PHE A 161 15.78 -15.10 -30.41
N THR A 162 15.19 -14.52 -31.45
CA THR A 162 14.82 -13.10 -31.61
C THR A 162 13.31 -12.95 -31.81
N ILE A 163 12.76 -11.74 -31.68
CA ILE A 163 11.31 -11.51 -31.80
C ILE A 163 10.84 -11.75 -33.23
N GLU A 164 11.69 -11.48 -34.22
CA GLU A 164 11.41 -11.65 -35.65
C GLU A 164 11.27 -13.12 -36.07
N GLU A 165 11.75 -14.05 -35.25
CA GLU A 165 11.67 -15.50 -35.48
C GLU A 165 10.41 -16.15 -34.87
N VAL A 166 9.50 -15.35 -34.30
CA VAL A 166 8.28 -15.81 -33.61
C VAL A 166 7.04 -15.23 -34.26
#